data_AF-A0A7S1UST2-F1
#
_entry.id   AF-A0A7S1UST2-F1
#
_cell.length_a   1.000
_cell.length_b   1.000
_cell.length_c   1.000
_cell.angle_alpha   90.00
_cell.angle_beta   90.00
_cell.angle_gamma   90.00
#
_symmetry.space_group_name_H-M   'P 1'
#
loop_
_entity.id
_entity.type
_entity.pdbx_description
1 polymer ?
#
loop_
_entity_poly.entity_id
_entity_poly.type
_entity_poly.pdbx_seq_one_letter_code
_entity_poly.pdbx_strand_id
1 'polypeptide(L)'
;LETNTSVKEIFLSSTSIGNVGANALARSLKINKTLEELTLNGSNVGAEGALSLSEALKVNSTLAILRLLVYAGHGFGDTAASAFGDALTVNDTLLMLELPCAANWDLARGLQANHTLQVLHVHCDDRSLADF
;
A
#
# COMPACT_ATOMS: atom_id res chain seq x y z
N LEU A 1 -5.21 -12.80 9.72
CA LEU A 1 -6.26 -11.79 9.42
C LEU A 1 -7.54 -12.42 8.88
N GLU A 2 -7.47 -13.53 8.15
CA GLU A 2 -8.62 -14.19 7.51
C GLU A 2 -9.83 -14.45 8.43
N THR A 3 -9.58 -14.83 9.68
CA THR A 3 -10.62 -15.09 10.70
C THR A 3 -10.74 -13.99 11.74
N ASN A 4 -9.89 -12.96 11.66
CA ASN A 4 -9.87 -11.91 12.68
C ASN A 4 -10.97 -10.89 12.40
N THR A 5 -11.76 -10.58 13.41
CA THR A 5 -12.93 -9.69 13.33
C THR A 5 -12.83 -8.50 14.28
N SER A 6 -11.64 -8.21 14.81
CA SER A 6 -11.47 -7.17 15.84
C SER A 6 -10.30 -6.22 15.59
N VAL A 7 -9.23 -6.68 14.93
CA VAL A 7 -8.04 -5.88 14.67
C VAL A 7 -8.38 -4.80 13.65
N LYS A 8 -8.06 -3.56 14.04
CA LYS A 8 -8.24 -2.33 13.24
C LYS A 8 -6.94 -1.85 12.62
N GLU A 9 -5.82 -2.06 13.28
CA GLU A 9 -4.55 -1.46 12.90
C GLU A 9 -3.44 -2.53 12.95
N ILE A 10 -2.57 -2.54 11.94
CA ILE A 10 -1.37 -3.37 11.90
C ILE A 10 -0.17 -2.50 11.54
N PHE A 11 0.83 -2.53 12.42
CA PHE A 11 2.13 -1.88 12.24
C PHE A 11 3.21 -2.94 12.09
N LEU A 12 3.81 -3.03 10.91
CA LEU A 12 4.87 -3.99 10.59
C LEU A 12 6.10 -3.29 10.00
N SER A 13 6.34 -2.03 10.37
CA SER A 13 7.50 -1.28 9.90
C SER A 13 8.82 -1.97 10.28
N SER A 14 9.81 -1.94 9.39
CA SER A 14 11.15 -2.52 9.59
C SER A 14 11.18 -4.01 9.97
N THR A 15 10.13 -4.78 9.64
CA THR A 15 10.05 -6.22 9.97
C THR A 15 10.47 -7.16 8.84
N SER A 16 10.98 -6.63 7.72
CA SER A 16 11.49 -7.42 6.58
C SER A 16 10.55 -8.54 6.09
N ILE A 17 9.23 -8.31 6.09
CA ILE A 17 8.24 -9.31 5.67
C ILE A 17 8.39 -9.75 4.21
N GLY A 18 9.01 -8.89 3.38
CA GLY A 18 9.26 -9.17 1.97
C GLY A 18 7.99 -9.24 1.12
N ASN A 19 8.16 -9.61 -0.15
CA ASN A 19 7.04 -9.89 -1.06
C ASN A 19 6.13 -11.01 -0.53
N VAL A 20 6.70 -12.04 0.10
CA VAL A 20 5.93 -13.19 0.62
C VAL A 20 4.94 -12.75 1.70
N GLY A 21 5.39 -11.93 2.66
CA GLY A 21 4.52 -11.40 3.69
C GLY A 21 3.48 -10.42 3.14
N ALA A 22 3.88 -9.53 2.23
CA ALA A 22 2.95 -8.63 1.54
C ALA A 22 1.88 -9.40 0.76
N ASN A 23 2.23 -10.48 0.05
CA ASN A 23 1.30 -11.34 -0.66
C ASN A 23 0.33 -12.05 0.30
N ALA A 24 0.79 -12.49 1.48
CA ALA A 24 -0.06 -13.08 2.50
C ALA A 24 -1.05 -12.06 3.09
N LEU A 25 -0.57 -10.85 3.40
CA LEU A 25 -1.41 -9.74 3.87
C LEU A 25 -2.45 -9.37 2.81
N ALA A 26 -2.05 -9.20 1.55
CA ALA A 26 -2.95 -8.91 0.44
C ALA A 26 -4.08 -9.94 0.31
N ARG A 27 -3.76 -11.25 0.36
CA ARG A 27 -4.79 -12.30 0.34
C ARG A 27 -5.76 -12.17 1.50
N SER A 28 -5.26 -11.93 2.70
CA SER A 28 -6.10 -11.71 3.87
C SER A 28 -6.94 -10.43 3.79
N LEU A 29 -6.41 -9.34 3.22
CA LEU A 29 -7.12 -8.07 3.06
C LEU A 29 -8.33 -8.20 2.15
N LYS A 30 -8.29 -9.06 1.12
CA LYS A 30 -9.44 -9.28 0.23
C LYS A 30 -10.69 -9.76 0.97
N ILE A 31 -10.52 -10.44 2.09
CA ILE A 31 -11.62 -11.01 2.89
C ILE A 31 -11.83 -10.32 4.23
N ASN A 32 -10.78 -9.73 4.82
CA ASN A 32 -10.89 -9.05 6.10
C ASN A 32 -11.72 -7.76 5.96
N LYS A 33 -12.67 -7.58 6.88
CA LYS A 33 -13.61 -6.44 6.89
C LYS A 33 -13.47 -5.58 8.16
N THR A 34 -12.31 -5.61 8.81
CA THR A 34 -12.10 -4.90 10.07
C THR A 34 -10.86 -4.04 10.08
N LEU A 35 -9.83 -4.41 9.32
CA LEU A 35 -8.60 -3.64 9.25
C LEU A 35 -8.86 -2.32 8.51
N GLU A 36 -8.50 -1.25 9.19
CA GLU A 36 -8.65 0.14 8.77
C GLU A 36 -7.28 0.76 8.46
N GLU A 37 -6.21 0.31 9.12
CA GLU A 37 -4.85 0.81 8.91
C GLU A 37 -3.80 -0.30 8.75
N LEU A 38 -2.95 -0.15 7.74
CA LEU A 38 -1.80 -1.02 7.50
C LEU A 38 -0.55 -0.20 7.21
N THR A 39 0.49 -0.39 8.03
CA THR A 39 1.80 0.27 7.86
C THR A 39 2.91 -0.76 7.62
N LEU A 40 3.60 -0.65 6.48
CA LEU A 40 4.64 -1.57 5.98
C LEU A 40 5.95 -0.85 5.63
N ASN A 41 6.24 0.28 6.29
CA ASN A 41 7.39 1.11 5.97
C ASN A 41 8.70 0.36 6.29
N GLY A 42 9.64 0.34 5.35
CA GLY A 42 10.92 -0.35 5.52
C GLY A 42 10.82 -1.89 5.60
N SER A 43 9.68 -2.49 5.24
CA SER A 43 9.46 -3.93 5.41
C SER A 43 9.93 -4.79 4.23
N ASN A 44 10.86 -4.27 3.41
CA ASN A 44 11.46 -4.94 2.25
C ASN A 44 10.44 -5.42 1.18
N VAL A 45 9.35 -4.68 1.01
CA VAL A 45 8.33 -5.00 -0.01
C VAL A 45 8.77 -4.46 -1.37
N GLY A 46 8.89 -5.32 -2.38
CA GLY A 46 9.19 -4.93 -3.76
C GLY A 46 7.94 -4.82 -4.64
N ALA A 47 8.13 -4.67 -5.97
CA ALA A 47 7.04 -4.57 -6.95
C ALA A 47 5.96 -5.64 -6.81
N GLU A 48 6.36 -6.90 -6.62
CA GLU A 48 5.42 -8.02 -6.57
C GLU A 48 4.49 -7.93 -5.35
N GLY A 49 5.04 -7.64 -4.17
CA GLY A 49 4.24 -7.46 -2.96
C GLY A 49 3.35 -6.22 -3.05
N ALA A 50 3.88 -5.13 -3.62
CA ALA A 50 3.12 -3.91 -3.88
C ALA A 50 1.93 -4.14 -4.84
N LEU A 51 2.14 -4.90 -5.91
CA LEU A 51 1.10 -5.29 -6.87
C LEU A 51 0.01 -6.15 -6.21
N SER A 52 0.39 -7.10 -5.35
CA SER A 52 -0.60 -7.87 -4.59
C SER A 52 -1.43 -6.98 -3.67
N LEU A 53 -0.81 -6.00 -3.00
CA LEU A 53 -1.51 -5.04 -2.15
C LEU A 53 -2.47 -4.17 -2.96
N SER A 54 -2.08 -3.65 -4.12
CA SER A 54 -2.98 -2.87 -4.98
C SER A 54 -4.17 -3.70 -5.48
N GLU A 55 -3.97 -4.98 -5.80
CA GLU A 55 -5.07 -5.89 -6.16
C GLU A 55 -5.99 -6.19 -4.98
N ALA A 56 -5.48 -6.14 -3.74
CA ALA A 56 -6.32 -6.25 -2.57
C ALA A 56 -7.16 -4.98 -2.35
N LEU A 57 -6.58 -3.79 -2.58
CA LEU A 57 -7.31 -2.53 -2.49
C LEU A 57 -8.50 -2.45 -3.44
N LYS A 58 -8.42 -3.04 -4.64
CA LYS A 58 -9.55 -3.05 -5.59
C LYS A 58 -10.84 -3.68 -5.03
N VAL A 59 -10.74 -4.55 -4.03
CA VAL A 59 -11.88 -5.30 -3.47
C VAL A 59 -12.07 -5.11 -1.97
N ASN A 60 -11.04 -4.62 -1.27
CA ASN A 60 -11.15 -4.28 0.15
C ASN A 60 -11.88 -2.94 0.30
N SER A 61 -12.89 -2.94 1.16
CA SER A 61 -13.80 -1.82 1.37
C SER A 61 -13.76 -1.33 2.83
N THR A 62 -12.65 -1.58 3.55
CA THR A 62 -12.49 -1.22 4.96
C THR A 62 -11.18 -0.52 5.28
N LEU A 63 -10.12 -0.79 4.52
CA LEU A 63 -8.82 -0.18 4.72
C LEU A 63 -8.88 1.30 4.30
N ALA A 64 -8.72 2.17 5.27
CA ALA A 64 -8.72 3.62 5.11
C ALA A 64 -7.31 4.18 4.93
N ILE A 65 -6.29 3.52 5.51
CA ILE A 65 -4.91 4.01 5.54
C ILE A 65 -3.96 2.89 5.12
N LEU A 66 -3.16 3.16 4.07
CA LEU A 66 -2.05 2.31 3.67
C LEU A 66 -0.76 3.13 3.61
N ARG A 67 0.25 2.70 4.37
CA ARG A 67 1.60 3.24 4.30
C ARG A 67 2.57 2.17 3.81
N LEU A 68 3.18 2.44 2.66
CA LEU A 68 4.13 1.54 2.02
C LEU A 68 5.32 2.34 1.53
N LEU A 69 6.26 2.64 2.42
CA LEU A 69 7.54 3.26 2.07
C LEU A 69 8.62 2.19 1.97
N VAL A 70 9.28 2.08 0.83
CA VAL A 70 10.30 1.07 0.56
C VAL A 70 11.60 1.73 0.13
N TYR A 71 12.73 1.17 0.54
CA TYR A 71 14.05 1.72 0.26
C TYR A 71 14.39 1.64 -1.23
N ALA A 72 15.03 2.69 -1.74
CA ALA A 72 15.56 2.73 -3.10
C ALA A 72 16.43 1.47 -3.38
N GLY A 73 16.18 0.80 -4.50
CA GLY A 73 16.86 -0.46 -4.87
C GLY A 73 16.00 -1.73 -4.80
N HIS A 74 14.82 -1.67 -4.17
CA HIS A 74 13.93 -2.84 -4.04
C HIS A 74 12.89 -2.96 -5.16
N GLY A 75 13.06 -2.16 -6.22
CA GLY A 75 12.29 -2.26 -7.45
C GLY A 75 10.79 -2.17 -7.21
N PHE A 76 10.30 -1.11 -6.54
CA PHE A 76 8.86 -0.82 -6.51
C PHE A 76 8.28 -0.78 -7.93
N GLY A 77 9.01 -0.14 -8.86
CA GLY A 77 8.79 -0.23 -10.30
C GLY A 77 7.52 0.49 -10.79
N ASP A 78 7.56 0.99 -12.02
CA ASP A 78 6.44 1.71 -12.64
C ASP A 78 5.16 0.85 -12.68
N THR A 79 5.30 -0.46 -12.84
CA THR A 79 4.18 -1.41 -12.81
C THR A 79 3.38 -1.38 -11.50
N ALA A 80 4.04 -1.32 -10.35
CA ALA A 80 3.32 -1.25 -9.07
C ALA A 80 2.63 0.10 -8.90
N ALA A 81 3.28 1.18 -9.35
CA ALA A 81 2.69 2.52 -9.36
C ALA A 81 1.39 2.56 -10.18
N SER A 82 1.42 2.03 -11.40
CA SER A 82 0.23 1.92 -12.25
C SER A 82 -0.85 1.05 -11.61
N ALA A 83 -0.48 -0.03 -10.93
CA ALA A 83 -1.44 -0.91 -10.28
C ALA A 83 -2.16 -0.21 -9.11
N PHE A 84 -1.47 0.64 -8.34
CA PHE A 84 -2.11 1.52 -7.36
C PHE A 84 -2.99 2.58 -8.02
N GLY A 85 -2.58 3.16 -9.15
CA GLY A 85 -3.39 4.06 -9.95
C GLY A 85 -4.72 3.41 -10.34
N ASP A 86 -4.66 2.21 -10.92
CA ASP A 86 -5.85 1.44 -11.28
C ASP A 86 -6.69 1.06 -10.04
N ALA A 87 -6.06 0.72 -8.92
CA ALA A 87 -6.77 0.42 -7.68
C ALA A 87 -7.59 1.62 -7.19
N LEU A 88 -7.02 2.83 -7.25
CA LEU A 88 -7.71 4.06 -6.87
C LEU A 88 -8.91 4.37 -7.80
N THR A 89 -8.92 3.92 -9.06
CA THR A 89 -10.09 4.14 -9.94
C THR A 89 -11.35 3.42 -9.48
N VAL A 90 -11.22 2.35 -8.68
CA VAL A 90 -12.35 1.52 -8.22
C VAL A 90 -12.50 1.48 -6.70
N ASN A 91 -11.44 1.75 -5.95
CA ASN A 91 -11.49 1.81 -4.50
C ASN A 91 -12.09 3.13 -4.04
N ASP A 92 -13.15 3.06 -3.25
CA ASP A 92 -13.91 4.20 -2.72
C ASP A 92 -13.82 4.30 -1.18
N THR A 93 -12.83 3.64 -0.57
CA THR A 93 -12.69 3.55 0.88
C THR A 93 -11.39 4.19 1.37
N LEU A 94 -10.30 4.05 0.61
CA LEU A 94 -8.99 4.53 1.02
C LEU A 94 -8.98 6.05 1.12
N LEU A 95 -8.59 6.55 2.28
CA LEU A 95 -8.51 7.98 2.61
C LEU A 95 -7.07 8.49 2.56
N MET A 96 -6.10 7.64 2.89
CA MET A 96 -4.69 7.98 2.92
C MET A 96 -3.83 6.89 2.28
N LEU A 97 -2.95 7.32 1.38
CA LEU A 97 -1.98 6.48 0.71
C LEU A 97 -0.59 7.11 0.79
N GLU A 98 0.38 6.39 1.35
CA GLU A 98 1.79 6.79 1.34
C GLU A 98 2.63 5.79 0.53
N LEU A 99 3.36 6.30 -0.46
CA LEU A 99 4.16 5.53 -1.42
C LEU A 99 5.57 6.14 -1.60
N PRO A 100 6.58 5.34 -2.03
CA PRO A 100 7.90 5.86 -2.35
C PRO A 100 7.89 6.67 -3.65
N CYS A 101 8.94 7.46 -3.89
CA CYS A 101 9.11 8.25 -5.12
C CYS A 101 8.98 7.46 -6.42
N ALA A 102 9.30 6.16 -6.40
CA ALA A 102 9.18 5.31 -7.58
C ALA A 102 7.73 5.21 -8.13
N ALA A 103 6.75 5.82 -7.47
CA ALA A 103 5.35 5.87 -7.90
C ALA A 103 4.99 7.03 -8.86
N ASN A 104 5.93 7.88 -9.27
CA ASN A 104 5.68 9.28 -9.62
C ASN A 104 4.97 9.60 -10.97
N TRP A 105 4.49 8.65 -11.79
CA TRP A 105 3.85 9.03 -13.08
C TRP A 105 2.53 8.33 -13.42
N ASP A 106 2.20 7.18 -12.83
CA ASP A 106 1.01 6.40 -13.22
C ASP A 106 -0.16 6.43 -12.22
N LEU A 107 -0.09 7.24 -11.16
CA LEU A 107 -1.23 7.46 -10.25
C LEU A 107 -2.28 8.39 -10.85
N ALA A 108 -1.95 9.18 -11.88
CA ALA A 108 -2.79 10.27 -12.39
C ALA A 108 -4.22 9.83 -12.76
N ARG A 109 -4.37 8.68 -13.44
CA ARG A 109 -5.68 8.11 -13.79
C ARG A 109 -6.51 7.80 -12.54
N GLY A 110 -5.87 7.18 -11.55
CA GLY A 110 -6.47 6.88 -10.26
C GLY A 110 -6.95 8.13 -9.55
N LEU A 111 -6.09 9.14 -9.44
CA LEU A 111 -6.41 10.40 -8.77
C LEU A 111 -7.48 11.22 -9.48
N GLN A 112 -7.59 11.12 -10.81
CA GLN A 112 -8.65 11.79 -11.56
C GLN A 112 -10.04 11.19 -11.30
N ALA A 113 -10.11 9.86 -11.13
CA ALA A 113 -11.36 9.13 -10.91
C ALA A 113 -11.72 8.99 -9.43
N ASN A 114 -10.73 9.02 -8.54
CA ASN A 114 -10.93 8.81 -7.12
C ASN A 114 -11.37 10.10 -6.42
N HIS A 115 -12.44 10.00 -5.63
CA HIS A 115 -13.00 11.14 -4.88
C HIS A 115 -12.98 10.91 -3.36
N THR A 116 -12.37 9.82 -2.91
CA THR A 116 -12.36 9.39 -1.50
C THR A 116 -10.99 9.58 -0.85
N LEU A 117 -9.91 9.48 -1.62
CA LEU A 117 -8.55 9.73 -1.19
C LEU A 117 -8.41 11.22 -0.83
N GLN A 118 -8.07 11.48 0.42
CA GLN A 118 -7.91 12.82 0.96
C GLN A 118 -6.43 13.20 1.05
N VAL A 119 -5.57 12.22 1.33
CA VAL A 119 -4.14 12.43 1.54
C VAL A 119 -3.34 11.46 0.69
N LEU A 120 -2.46 12.01 -0.15
CA LEU A 120 -1.44 11.27 -0.87
C LEU A 120 -0.06 11.82 -0.49
N HIS A 121 0.78 10.99 0.11
CA HIS A 121 2.19 11.32 0.31
C HIS A 121 3.05 10.48 -0.63
N VAL A 122 3.83 11.16 -1.48
CA VAL A 122 4.85 10.54 -2.32
C VAL A 122 6.21 11.03 -1.84
N HIS A 123 6.99 10.11 -1.27
CA HIS A 123 8.27 10.46 -0.63
C HIS A 123 9.39 10.43 -1.68
N CYS A 124 9.76 11.61 -2.21
CA CYS A 124 10.76 11.77 -3.27
C CYS A 124 12.17 12.14 -2.84
N ASP A 125 12.31 12.66 -1.64
CA ASP A 125 13.57 12.81 -0.95
C ASP A 125 13.38 12.17 0.41
N ASP A 126 14.10 11.08 0.71
CA ASP A 126 14.80 11.11 1.98
C ASP A 126 15.93 10.09 2.12
N ARG A 127 17.09 10.62 2.48
CA ARG A 127 18.20 9.87 3.08
C ARG A 127 17.89 9.46 4.52
N SER A 128 16.72 9.83 5.08
CA SER A 128 16.37 9.65 6.50
C SER A 128 15.85 8.28 6.90
N LEU A 129 15.43 7.41 5.97
CA LEU A 129 14.96 6.08 6.37
C LEU A 129 16.12 5.13 6.73
N ALA A 130 17.38 5.50 6.49
CA ALA A 130 18.54 4.68 6.85
C ALA A 130 18.82 4.61 8.37
N ASP A 131 18.11 5.39 9.21
CA ASP A 131 18.41 5.58 10.63
C ASP A 131 17.37 5.02 11.62
N PHE A 132 16.55 4.02 11.24
CA PHE A 132 15.71 3.27 12.19
C PHE A 132 15.77 1.75 12.01
#